data_AF-A0A7W2GS43-F1
#
_entry.id   AF-A0A7W2GS43-F1
#
_cell.length_a   1.000
_cell.length_b   1.000
_cell.length_c   1.000
_cell.angle_alpha   90.00
_cell.angle_beta   90.00
_cell.angle_gamma   90.00
#
_symmetry.space_group_name_H-M   'P 1'
#
loop_
_entity.id
_entity.type
_entity.pdbx_description
1 polymer ?
#
loop_
_entity_poly.entity_id
_entity_poly.type
_entity_poly.pdbx_seq_one_letter_code
_entity_poly.pdbx_strand_id
1 'polypeptide(L)'
;MSWVTLGILAMTTLPIWGALALEVWLGAIRPRLIDQSEIDALAADLARRHGVRAAEVAFIEEDRAWRYSDSFEQGKWKRVRFHLLQNMPR
;
A
#
# COMPACT_ATOMS: atom_id res chain seq x y z
N MET A 1 16.83 34.91 10.27
CA MET A 1 16.43 34.23 9.01
C MET A 1 15.63 35.23 8.20
N SER A 2 16.04 35.56 6.97
CA SER A 2 15.34 36.54 6.13
C SER A 2 14.25 35.86 5.30
N TRP A 3 13.27 36.63 4.82
CA TRP A 3 12.22 36.14 3.91
C TRP A 3 12.79 35.50 2.65
N VAL A 4 13.92 36.00 2.15
CA VAL A 4 14.65 35.43 1.01
C VAL A 4 15.18 34.03 1.33
N THR A 5 15.79 33.85 2.50
CA THR A 5 16.29 32.52 2.93
C THR A 5 15.17 31.52 3.16
N LEU A 6 14.01 31.96 3.66
CA LEU A 6 12.83 31.11 3.81
C LEU A 6 12.24 30.71 2.45
N GLY A 7 12.15 31.64 1.50
CA GLY A 7 11.65 31.38 0.14
C GLY A 7 12.50 30.37 -0.62
N ILE A 8 13.83 30.48 -0.53
CA ILE A 8 14.76 29.52 -1.16
C ILE A 8 14.57 28.12 -0.57
N LEU A 9 14.48 28.01 0.76
CA LEU A 9 14.36 26.73 1.46
C LEU A 9 13.01 26.04 1.20
N ALA A 10 11.93 26.81 1.08
CA ALA A 10 10.64 26.29 0.63
C ALA A 10 10.74 25.75 -0.80
N MET A 11 11.29 26.53 -1.74
CA MET A 11 11.35 26.15 -3.15
C MET A 11 12.21 24.91 -3.40
N THR A 12 13.31 24.74 -2.66
CA THR A 12 14.21 23.59 -2.81
C THR A 12 13.66 22.30 -2.21
N THR A 13 12.76 22.39 -1.22
CA THR A 13 12.15 21.22 -0.57
C THR A 13 10.82 20.80 -1.20
N LEU A 14 10.19 21.65 -2.03
CA LEU A 14 8.95 21.33 -2.75
C LEU A 14 9.00 19.98 -3.51
N PRO A 15 10.06 19.63 -4.26
CA PRO A 15 10.12 18.34 -4.94
C PRO A 15 10.07 17.15 -3.98
N ILE A 16 10.69 17.27 -2.80
CA ILE A 16 10.70 16.22 -1.77
C ILE A 16 9.27 16.01 -1.25
N TRP A 17 8.58 17.11 -0.89
CA TRP A 17 7.19 17.04 -0.44
C TRP A 17 6.25 16.53 -1.53
N GLY A 18 6.47 16.91 -2.79
CA GLY A 18 5.71 16.41 -3.92
C GLY A 18 5.87 14.90 -4.12
N ALA A 19 7.11 14.40 -4.05
CA ALA A 19 7.38 12.97 -4.14
C ALA A 19 6.73 12.19 -2.97
N LEU A 20 6.87 12.67 -1.73
CA LEU A 20 6.25 12.04 -0.57
C LEU A 20 4.72 12.02 -0.67
N ALA A 21 4.11 13.12 -1.11
CA ALA A 21 2.66 13.19 -1.31
C ALA A 21 2.18 12.20 -2.38
N LEU A 22 2.95 12.04 -3.47
CA LEU A 22 2.64 11.08 -4.52
C LEU A 22 2.74 9.63 -4.02
N GLU A 23 3.79 9.29 -3.29
CA GLU A 23 3.96 7.95 -2.69
C GLU A 23 2.82 7.60 -1.74
N VAL A 24 2.45 8.53 -0.85
CA VAL A 24 1.30 8.35 0.05
C VAL A 24 0.00 8.18 -0.74
N TRP A 25 -0.21 8.95 -1.80
CA TRP A 25 -1.39 8.81 -2.65
C TRP A 25 -1.44 7.43 -3.31
N LEU A 26 -0.33 6.98 -3.92
CA LEU A 26 -0.24 5.71 -4.62
C LEU A 26 -0.46 4.51 -3.71
N GLY A 27 0.06 4.52 -2.49
CA GLY A 27 -0.03 3.39 -1.58
C GLY A 27 -1.16 3.42 -0.55
N ALA A 28 -1.69 4.59 -0.20
CA ALA A 28 -2.74 4.70 0.82
C ALA A 28 -4.12 5.00 0.24
N ILE A 29 -4.19 5.83 -0.80
CA ILE A 29 -5.48 6.36 -1.30
C ILE A 29 -5.93 5.60 -2.54
N ARG A 30 -5.07 5.48 -3.56
CA ARG A 30 -5.39 4.75 -4.79
C ARG A 30 -5.85 3.30 -4.54
N PRO A 31 -5.24 2.52 -3.63
CA PRO A 31 -5.66 1.14 -3.38
C PRO A 31 -7.03 1.05 -2.70
N ARG A 32 -7.53 2.13 -2.08
CA ARG A 32 -8.89 2.19 -1.52
C ARG A 32 -9.96 2.38 -2.58
N LEU A 33 -9.58 2.81 -3.79
CA LEU A 33 -10.47 2.91 -4.94
C LEU A 33 -10.73 1.55 -5.60
N ILE A 34 -9.95 0.52 -5.24
CA ILE A 34 -10.23 -0.86 -5.62
C ILE A 34 -11.52 -1.29 -4.93
N ASP A 35 -12.47 -1.81 -5.70
CA ASP A 35 -13.73 -2.32 -5.17
C ASP A 35 -13.45 -3.45 -4.16
N GLN A 36 -14.25 -3.49 -3.09
CA GLN A 36 -14.13 -4.51 -2.07
C GLN A 36 -14.35 -5.91 -2.68
N SER A 37 -15.21 -6.03 -3.69
CA SER A 37 -15.45 -7.29 -4.41
C SER A 37 -14.17 -7.88 -5.03
N GLU A 38 -13.26 -7.05 -5.54
CA GLU A 38 -11.97 -7.51 -6.09
C GLU A 38 -11.05 -8.02 -4.97
N ILE A 39 -11.02 -7.33 -3.83
CA ILE A 39 -10.24 -7.75 -2.66
C ILE A 39 -10.77 -9.07 -2.11
N ASP A 40 -12.08 -9.21 -2.02
CA ASP A 40 -12.75 -10.42 -1.53
C ASP A 40 -12.49 -11.60 -2.48
N ALA A 41 -12.58 -11.38 -3.79
CA ALA A 41 -12.28 -12.40 -4.79
C ALA A 41 -10.80 -12.85 -4.72
N LEU A 42 -9.87 -11.90 -4.58
CA LEU A 42 -8.44 -12.21 -4.45
C LEU A 42 -8.15 -12.97 -3.15
N ALA A 43 -8.75 -12.54 -2.03
CA ALA A 43 -8.63 -13.20 -0.74
C ALA A 43 -9.19 -14.62 -0.78
N ALA A 44 -10.38 -14.80 -1.37
CA ALA A 44 -10.99 -16.12 -1.55
C ALA A 44 -10.12 -17.04 -2.41
N ASP A 45 -9.51 -16.51 -3.47
CA ASP A 45 -8.60 -17.28 -4.32
C ASP A 45 -7.32 -17.70 -3.55
N LEU A 46 -6.73 -16.80 -2.76
CA LEU A 46 -5.60 -17.11 -1.89
C LEU A 46 -5.95 -18.14 -0.81
N ALA A 47 -7.10 -17.98 -0.15
CA ALA A 47 -7.61 -18.93 0.83
C ALA A 47 -7.81 -20.31 0.21
N ARG A 48 -8.35 -20.37 -1.01
CA ARG A 48 -8.53 -21.63 -1.76
C ARG A 48 -7.20 -22.28 -2.11
N ARG A 49 -6.19 -21.51 -2.54
CA ARG A 49 -4.88 -22.04 -2.98
C ARG A 49 -3.95 -22.42 -1.84
N HIS A 50 -3.99 -21.67 -0.74
CA HIS A 50 -2.99 -21.74 0.33
C HIS A 50 -3.57 -22.05 1.72
N GLY A 51 -4.89 -22.15 1.85
CA GLY A 51 -5.57 -22.45 3.11
C GLY A 51 -5.15 -21.50 4.22
N VAL A 52 -4.83 -22.05 5.39
CA VAL A 52 -4.39 -21.29 6.58
C VAL A 52 -3.19 -20.37 6.33
N ARG A 53 -2.37 -20.66 5.30
CA ARG A 53 -1.19 -19.85 4.93
C ARG A 53 -1.52 -18.67 4.02
N ALA A 54 -2.76 -18.49 3.60
CA ALA A 54 -3.15 -17.42 2.68
C ALA A 54 -2.73 -16.02 3.18
N ALA A 55 -2.88 -15.75 4.48
CA ALA A 55 -2.47 -14.47 5.07
C ALA A 55 -0.94 -14.27 5.06
N GLU A 56 -0.17 -15.36 5.22
CA GLU A 56 1.29 -15.36 5.12
C GLU A 56 1.74 -15.07 3.68
N VAL A 57 1.09 -15.68 2.68
CA VAL A 57 1.37 -15.42 1.27
C VAL A 57 1.03 -13.98 0.90
N ALA A 58 -0.11 -13.45 1.35
CA ALA A 58 -0.45 -12.04 1.14
C ALA A 58 0.57 -11.08 1.78
N PHE A 59 1.15 -11.44 2.93
CA PHE A 59 2.23 -10.67 3.55
C PHE A 59 3.52 -10.71 2.71
N ILE A 60 3.87 -11.87 2.15
CA ILE A 60 5.05 -12.00 1.28
C ILE A 60 4.89 -11.12 0.03
N GLU A 61 3.71 -11.06 -0.57
CA GLU A 61 3.47 -10.18 -1.72
C GLU A 61 3.45 -8.69 -1.34
N GLU A 62 2.92 -8.33 -0.16
CA GLU A 62 3.03 -6.96 0.38
C GLU A 62 4.49 -6.54 0.55
N ASP A 63 5.31 -7.41 1.15
CA ASP A 63 6.74 -7.18 1.39
C ASP A 63 7.55 -7.19 0.08
N ARG A 64 7.15 -8.00 -0.90
CA ARG A 64 7.72 -7.99 -2.26
C ARG A 64 7.43 -6.66 -2.95
N ALA A 65 6.18 -6.20 -2.94
CA ALA A 65 5.79 -4.92 -3.54
C ALA A 65 6.57 -3.76 -2.92
N TRP A 66 6.78 -3.78 -1.60
CA TRP A 66 7.65 -2.80 -0.93
C TRP A 66 9.08 -2.81 -1.45
N ARG A 67 9.71 -3.99 -1.59
CA ARG A 67 11.10 -4.10 -2.10
C ARG A 67 11.26 -3.60 -3.53
N TYR A 68 10.20 -3.65 -4.34
CA TYR A 68 10.20 -3.14 -5.71
C TYR A 68 9.63 -1.71 -5.82
N SER A 69 9.37 -1.04 -4.70
CA SER A 69 8.78 0.30 -4.67
C SER A 69 7.45 0.42 -5.41
N ASP A 70 6.67 -0.66 -5.44
CA ASP A 70 5.30 -0.66 -5.97
C ASP A 70 4.32 -0.35 -4.84
N SER A 71 4.22 0.93 -4.51
CA SER A 71 3.38 1.42 -3.41
C SER A 71 1.91 1.06 -3.60
N PHE A 72 1.41 1.03 -4.85
CA PHE A 72 0.03 0.65 -5.12
C PHE A 72 -0.24 -0.82 -4.81
N GLU A 73 0.59 -1.72 -5.34
CA GLU A 73 0.46 -3.15 -5.05
C GLU A 73 0.65 -3.43 -3.56
N GLN A 74 1.59 -2.75 -2.89
CA GLN A 74 1.76 -2.87 -1.45
C GLN A 74 0.44 -2.55 -0.70
N GLY A 75 -0.20 -1.44 -1.04
CA GLY A 75 -1.48 -1.05 -0.43
C GLY A 75 -2.62 -2.02 -0.75
N LYS A 76 -2.64 -2.60 -1.96
CA LYS A 76 -3.59 -3.64 -2.35
C LYS A 76 -3.39 -4.90 -1.52
N TRP A 77 -2.17 -5.43 -1.44
CA TRP A 77 -1.82 -6.63 -0.67
C TRP A 77 -2.08 -6.46 0.82
N LYS A 78 -1.83 -5.26 1.36
CA LYS A 78 -2.18 -4.91 2.74
C LYS A 78 -3.69 -5.06 3.00
N ARG A 79 -4.56 -4.60 2.08
CA ARG A 79 -6.02 -4.77 2.21
C ARG A 79 -6.43 -6.24 2.17
N VAL A 80 -5.86 -7.01 1.25
CA VAL A 80 -6.12 -8.46 1.10
C VAL A 80 -5.71 -9.20 2.38
N ARG A 81 -4.52 -8.92 2.90
CA ARG A 81 -4.03 -9.50 4.16
C ARG A 81 -4.95 -9.18 5.33
N PHE A 82 -5.37 -7.92 5.48
CA PHE A 82 -6.31 -7.55 6.54
C PHE A 82 -7.64 -8.29 6.43
N HIS A 83 -8.18 -8.42 5.22
CA HIS A 83 -9.41 -9.16 4.97
C HIS A 83 -9.27 -10.64 5.34
N LEU A 84 -8.15 -11.28 4.96
CA LEU A 84 -7.86 -12.67 5.34
C LEU A 84 -7.73 -12.86 6.85
N LEU A 85 -7.04 -11.96 7.54
CA LEU A 85 -6.84 -12.01 9.00
C LEU A 85 -8.15 -11.82 9.78
N GLN A 86 -9.12 -11.10 9.23
CA GLN A 86 -10.43 -10.89 9.85
C GLN A 86 -11.38 -12.07 9.65
N ASN A 87 -11.30 -12.76 8.50
CA ASN A 87 -12.30 -13.73 8.08
C ASN A 87 -11.86 -15.20 8.19
N MET A 88 -10.57 -15.49 8.39
CA MET A 88 -10.07 -16.85 8.49
C MET A 88 -9.78 -17.26 9.95
N PRO A 89 -10.20 -18.46 10.39
CA PRO A 89 -9.82 -18.98 11.70
C PRO A 89 -8.30 -19.20 11.76
N ARG A 90 -7.69 -18.85 12.90
CA ARG A 90 -6.26 -19.04 13.16
C ARG A 90 -5.91 -20.52 13.37
#